data_AF-A0A3D1G1C4-F1
#
_entry.id   AF-A0A3D1G1C4-F1
#
_cell.length_a   1.000
_cell.length_b   1.000
_cell.length_c   1.000
_cell.angle_alpha   90.00
_cell.angle_beta   90.00
_cell.angle_gamma   90.00
#
_symmetry.space_group_name_H-M   'P 1'
#
loop_
_entity.id
_entity.type
_entity.pdbx_description
1 polymer ?
#
loop_
_entity_poly.entity_id
_entity_poly.type
_entity_poly.pdbx_seq_one_letter_code
_entity_poly.pdbx_strand_id
1 'polypeptide(L)'
;DTDDRSDDLLHLYRLAETLASFLATDDGKGLMAGYTRAANILAAEEKKDKTRFNAVVDESLLKEDEEAALFAAIAALGGQPVSSTDDAIARMQALGGLRAVIDAFFDVVTVNHDDAAIRLNRLNLLGQVRGAMVEIADFSAIENG
;
A
#
# COMPACT_ATOMS: atom_id res chain seq x y z
N ASP A 1 -6.06 3.43 36.21
CA ASP A 1 -6.24 2.79 34.88
C ASP A 1 -7.00 3.61 33.85
N THR A 2 -6.99 4.95 33.94
CA THR A 2 -7.56 5.83 32.90
C THR A 2 -6.49 6.62 32.14
N ASP A 3 -5.25 6.64 32.65
CA ASP A 3 -4.13 7.45 32.15
C ASP A 3 -3.50 6.82 30.89
N ASP A 4 -3.23 5.51 30.93
CA ASP A 4 -2.58 4.74 29.87
C ASP A 4 -3.35 4.74 28.53
N ARG A 5 -4.68 4.63 28.59
CA ARG A 5 -5.53 4.69 27.39
C ARG A 5 -5.61 6.08 26.76
N SER A 6 -5.50 7.13 27.58
CA SER A 6 -5.52 8.51 27.07
C SER A 6 -4.19 8.87 26.40
N ASP A 7 -3.07 8.39 26.93
CA ASP A 7 -1.75 8.55 26.31
C ASP A 7 -1.63 7.77 25.00
N ASP A 8 -2.14 6.54 24.92
CA ASP A 8 -2.16 5.76 23.68
C ASP A 8 -2.98 6.43 22.57
N LEU A 9 -4.17 6.95 22.90
CA LEU A 9 -4.99 7.71 21.95
C LEU A 9 -4.30 8.99 21.50
N LEU A 10 -3.60 9.70 22.39
CA LEU A 10 -2.85 10.90 22.04
C LEU A 10 -1.66 10.59 21.12
N HIS A 11 -0.99 9.46 21.32
CA HIS A 11 0.09 9.00 20.43
C HIS A 11 -0.44 8.61 19.05
N LEU A 12 -1.54 7.86 18.98
CA LEU A 12 -2.20 7.52 17.72
C LEU A 12 -2.65 8.76 16.95
N TYR A 13 -3.19 9.77 17.66
CA TYR A 13 -3.56 11.05 17.07
C TYR A 13 -2.34 11.78 16.46
N ARG A 14 -1.24 11.91 17.21
CA ARG A 14 0.00 12.53 16.70
C ARG A 14 0.57 11.77 15.52
N LEU A 15 0.39 10.45 15.51
CA LEU A 15 0.84 9.60 14.42
C LEU A 15 0.00 9.81 13.15
N ALA A 16 -1.33 9.92 13.30
CA ALA A 16 -2.23 10.30 12.21
C ALA A 16 -1.89 11.69 11.64
N GLU A 17 -1.64 12.67 12.52
CA GLU A 17 -1.21 14.02 12.12
C GLU A 17 0.14 14.00 11.38
N THR A 18 1.08 13.16 11.83
CA THR A 18 2.39 12.99 11.17
C THR A 18 2.23 12.35 9.79
N LEU A 19 1.35 11.35 9.65
CA LEU A 19 1.02 10.74 8.37
C LEU A 19 0.37 11.76 7.41
N ALA A 20 -0.61 12.53 7.89
CA ALA A 20 -1.25 13.57 7.10
C ALA A 20 -0.24 14.62 6.62
N SER A 21 0.67 15.02 7.50
CA SER A 21 1.77 15.94 7.18
C SER A 21 2.74 15.34 6.17
N PHE A 22 3.08 14.05 6.29
CA PHE A 22 3.91 13.34 5.32
C PHE A 22 3.23 13.28 3.94
N LEU A 23 1.94 12.94 3.88
CA LEU A 23 1.17 12.89 2.63
C LEU A 23 1.12 14.25 1.91
N ALA A 24 1.24 15.36 2.67
CA ALA A 24 1.33 16.71 2.12
C ALA A 24 2.72 17.07 1.55
N THR A 25 3.77 16.32 1.90
CA THR A 25 5.12 16.50 1.33
C THR A 25 5.20 16.06 -0.13
N ASP A 26 6.28 16.39 -0.81
CA ASP A 26 6.50 15.93 -2.19
C ASP A 26 6.73 14.41 -2.27
N ASP A 27 7.26 13.80 -1.22
CA ASP A 27 7.35 12.34 -1.10
C ASP A 27 5.97 11.70 -0.94
N GLY A 28 5.13 12.28 -0.10
CA GLY A 28 3.73 11.87 0.04
C GLY A 28 2.93 11.98 -1.27
N LYS A 29 3.09 13.08 -2.00
CA LYS A 29 2.46 13.26 -3.32
C LYS A 29 3.00 12.25 -4.35
N GLY A 30 4.30 11.98 -4.35
CA GLY A 30 4.92 10.97 -5.23
C GLY A 30 4.36 9.58 -4.95
N LEU A 31 4.26 9.22 -3.67
CA LEU A 31 3.61 7.99 -3.24
C LEU A 31 2.17 7.89 -3.77
N MET A 32 1.37 8.94 -3.56
CA MET A 32 -0.01 9.00 -4.06
C MET A 32 -0.13 8.89 -5.58
N ALA A 33 0.84 9.44 -6.32
CA ALA A 33 0.88 9.31 -7.77
C ALA A 33 1.10 7.84 -8.20
N GLY A 34 2.01 7.12 -7.53
CA GLY A 34 2.23 5.69 -7.74
C GLY A 34 0.97 4.85 -7.49
N TYR A 35 0.28 5.11 -6.39
CA TYR A 35 -1.01 4.48 -6.09
C TYR A 35 -2.11 4.80 -7.11
N THR A 36 -2.21 6.06 -7.54
CA THR A 36 -3.15 6.48 -8.57
C THR A 36 -2.89 5.76 -9.89
N ARG A 37 -1.62 5.58 -10.26
CA ARG A 37 -1.23 4.80 -11.43
C ARG A 37 -1.70 3.35 -11.33
N ALA A 38 -1.46 2.68 -10.21
CA ALA A 38 -1.94 1.32 -9.96
C ALA A 38 -3.47 1.22 -10.09
N ALA A 39 -4.20 2.14 -9.46
CA ALA A 39 -5.67 2.18 -9.51
C ALA A 39 -6.21 2.37 -10.93
N ASN A 40 -5.59 3.24 -11.73
CA ASN A 40 -6.01 3.48 -13.11
C ASN A 40 -5.75 2.29 -14.03
N ILE A 41 -4.59 1.62 -13.89
CA ILE A 41 -4.28 0.39 -14.63
C ILE A 41 -5.31 -0.69 -14.29
N LEU A 42 -5.59 -0.90 -13.01
CA LEU A 42 -6.61 -1.84 -12.57
C LEU A 42 -7.97 -1.50 -13.15
N ALA A 43 -8.43 -0.25 -13.05
CA ALA A 43 -9.73 0.13 -13.59
C ALA A 43 -9.87 -0.16 -15.10
N ALA A 44 -8.79 0.06 -15.87
CA ALA A 44 -8.77 -0.24 -17.30
C ALA A 44 -8.84 -1.76 -17.56
N GLU A 45 -7.99 -2.55 -16.91
CA GLU A 45 -7.94 -4.00 -17.14
C GLU A 45 -9.16 -4.73 -16.54
N GLU A 46 -9.70 -4.28 -15.40
CA GLU A 46 -10.92 -4.82 -14.79
C GLU A 46 -12.14 -4.59 -15.69
N LYS A 47 -12.21 -3.44 -16.36
CA LYS A 47 -13.25 -3.16 -17.35
C LYS A 47 -13.12 -4.04 -18.59
N LYS A 48 -11.89 -4.24 -19.07
CA LYS A 48 -11.57 -5.07 -20.26
C LYS A 48 -11.87 -6.54 -20.01
N ASP A 49 -11.41 -7.07 -18.89
CA ASP A 49 -11.50 -8.50 -18.55
C ASP A 49 -12.80 -8.84 -17.79
N LYS A 50 -13.59 -7.81 -17.43
CA LYS A 50 -14.85 -7.92 -16.66
C LYS A 50 -14.68 -8.68 -15.35
N THR A 51 -13.57 -8.44 -14.67
CA THR A 51 -13.21 -9.09 -13.41
C THR A 51 -12.63 -8.07 -12.41
N ARG A 52 -12.32 -8.54 -11.21
CA ARG A 52 -11.52 -7.81 -10.21
C ARG A 52 -10.19 -8.52 -10.03
N PHE A 53 -9.13 -7.75 -9.82
CA PHE A 53 -7.81 -8.30 -9.47
C PHE A 53 -7.58 -8.07 -7.98
N ASN A 54 -7.89 -9.10 -7.21
CA ASN A 54 -7.79 -9.14 -5.75
C ASN A 54 -7.48 -10.55 -5.23
N ALA A 55 -6.99 -11.44 -6.10
CA ALA A 55 -6.57 -12.77 -5.72
C ALA A 55 -5.17 -12.73 -5.06
N VAL A 56 -4.80 -13.84 -4.42
CA VAL A 56 -3.47 -14.03 -3.84
C VAL A 56 -2.41 -13.98 -4.94
N VAL A 57 -1.30 -13.29 -4.65
CA VAL A 57 -0.12 -13.25 -5.52
C VAL A 57 0.63 -14.58 -5.36
N ASP A 58 0.97 -15.20 -6.48
CA ASP A 58 1.83 -16.38 -6.54
C ASP A 58 3.30 -15.93 -6.62
N GLU A 59 4.04 -16.10 -5.53
CA GLU A 59 5.45 -15.70 -5.44
C GLU A 59 6.33 -16.42 -6.48
N SER A 60 5.96 -17.62 -6.93
CA SER A 60 6.72 -18.36 -7.95
C SER A 60 6.63 -17.74 -9.35
N LEU A 61 5.67 -16.83 -9.55
CA LEU A 61 5.44 -16.12 -10.81
C LEU A 61 6.05 -14.71 -10.83
N LEU A 62 6.65 -14.24 -9.73
CA LEU A 62 7.41 -12.99 -9.71
C LEU A 62 8.69 -13.17 -10.54
N LYS A 63 8.93 -12.28 -11.51
CA LYS A 63 10.05 -12.40 -12.46
C LYS A 63 11.16 -11.42 -12.20
N GLU A 64 10.80 -10.19 -11.86
CA GLU A 64 11.76 -9.14 -11.54
C GLU A 64 11.90 -8.99 -10.03
N ASP A 65 13.09 -8.56 -9.58
CA ASP A 65 13.38 -8.29 -8.18
C ASP A 65 12.45 -7.19 -7.62
N GLU A 66 12.03 -6.24 -8.47
CA GLU A 66 11.10 -5.16 -8.12
C GLU A 66 9.68 -5.67 -7.84
N GLU A 67 9.27 -6.78 -8.46
CA GLU A 67 7.99 -7.44 -8.13
C GLU A 67 8.04 -8.03 -6.72
N ALA A 68 9.16 -8.70 -6.39
CA ALA A 68 9.39 -9.27 -5.07
C ALA A 68 9.55 -8.20 -3.99
N ALA A 69 10.28 -7.12 -4.28
CA ALA A 69 10.42 -5.99 -3.38
C ALA A 69 9.07 -5.32 -3.08
N LEU A 70 8.25 -5.11 -4.12
CA LEU A 70 6.90 -4.54 -3.94
C LEU A 70 5.99 -5.47 -3.14
N PHE A 71 6.02 -6.77 -3.44
CA PHE A 71 5.26 -7.75 -2.67
C PHE A 71 5.65 -7.76 -1.19
N ALA A 72 6.95 -7.80 -0.87
CA ALA A 72 7.45 -7.77 0.49
C ALA A 72 7.11 -6.46 1.21
N ALA A 73 7.23 -5.32 0.53
CA ALA A 73 6.88 -4.01 1.09
C ALA A 73 5.39 -3.92 1.45
N ILE A 74 4.49 -4.44 0.60
CA ILE A 74 3.05 -4.48 0.89
C ILE A 74 2.75 -5.46 2.02
N ALA A 75 3.40 -6.63 2.04
CA ALA A 75 3.24 -7.60 3.13
C ALA A 75 3.71 -7.03 4.48
N ALA A 76 4.69 -6.13 4.50
CA ALA A 76 5.11 -5.43 5.71
C ALA A 76 4.12 -4.34 6.17
N LEU A 77 3.30 -3.81 5.25
CA LEU A 77 2.19 -2.93 5.58
C LEU A 77 0.99 -3.72 6.10
N GLY A 78 0.73 -4.90 5.53
CA GLY A 78 -0.36 -5.79 5.89
C GLY A 78 -0.09 -6.56 7.19
N GLY A 79 -1.04 -6.53 8.11
CA GLY A 79 -0.92 -7.13 9.44
C GLY A 79 -2.19 -6.94 10.24
N GLN A 80 -2.22 -7.41 11.48
CA GLN A 80 -3.35 -7.20 12.39
C GLN A 80 -3.79 -5.73 12.42
N PRO A 81 -5.08 -5.43 12.72
CA PRO A 81 -5.51 -4.06 12.95
C PRO A 81 -4.54 -3.37 13.89
N VAL A 82 -4.22 -2.11 13.61
CA VAL A 82 -3.37 -1.31 14.50
C VAL A 82 -4.04 -1.31 15.88
N SER A 83 -3.43 -2.02 16.81
CA SER A 83 -4.01 -2.31 18.12
C SER A 83 -3.23 -1.67 19.26
N SER A 84 -2.05 -1.14 18.93
CA SER A 84 -1.11 -0.51 19.85
C SER A 84 -0.36 0.63 19.16
N THR A 85 0.26 1.50 19.95
CA THR A 85 1.17 2.54 19.46
C THR A 85 2.36 1.95 18.68
N ASP A 86 2.89 0.79 19.10
CA ASP A 86 4.01 0.13 18.42
C ASP A 86 3.63 -0.38 17.03
N ASP A 87 2.43 -0.96 16.87
CA ASP A 87 1.89 -1.37 15.56
C ASP A 87 1.80 -0.17 14.60
N ALA A 88 1.38 0.97 15.16
CA ALA A 88 1.17 2.18 14.42
C ALA A 88 2.52 2.77 13.94
N ILE A 89 3.53 2.84 14.82
CA ILE A 89 4.89 3.27 14.48
C ILE A 89 5.50 2.36 13.41
N ALA A 90 5.38 1.04 13.57
CA ALA A 90 5.89 0.08 12.61
C ALA A 90 5.26 0.27 11.21
N ARG A 91 3.94 0.49 11.16
CA ARG A 91 3.21 0.74 9.91
C ARG A 91 3.68 2.04 9.26
N MET A 92 3.90 3.11 10.04
CA MET A 92 4.43 4.36 9.51
C MET A 92 5.84 4.24 8.94
N GLN A 93 6.73 3.48 9.58
CA GLN A 93 8.07 3.23 9.06
C GLN A 93 8.01 2.45 7.73
N ALA A 94 7.12 1.47 7.62
CA ALA A 94 6.89 0.74 6.38
C ALA A 94 6.37 1.64 5.24
N LEU A 95 5.56 2.66 5.55
CA LEU A 95 5.06 3.62 4.56
C LEU A 95 6.17 4.50 3.95
N GLY A 96 7.14 4.92 4.74
CA GLY A 96 8.21 5.82 4.29
C GLY A 96 9.05 5.27 3.14
N GLY A 97 9.22 3.95 3.06
CA GLY A 97 9.97 3.29 1.99
C GLY A 97 9.17 2.97 0.73
N LEU A 98 7.83 3.04 0.80
CA LEU A 98 6.99 2.43 -0.21
C LEU A 98 7.02 3.15 -1.56
N ARG A 99 7.21 4.48 -1.54
CA ARG A 99 7.32 5.29 -2.77
C ARG A 99 8.40 4.72 -3.69
N ALA A 100 9.60 4.55 -3.16
CA ALA A 100 10.76 4.11 -3.94
C ALA A 100 10.53 2.73 -4.55
N VAL A 101 9.87 1.83 -3.81
CA VAL A 101 9.56 0.47 -4.29
C VAL A 101 8.50 0.48 -5.39
N ILE A 102 7.46 1.32 -5.26
CA ILE A 102 6.44 1.49 -6.30
C ILE A 102 7.04 2.11 -7.58
N ASP A 103 7.89 3.13 -7.43
CA ASP A 103 8.57 3.78 -8.55
C ASP A 103 9.46 2.77 -9.29
N ALA A 104 10.30 2.02 -8.55
CA ALA A 104 11.15 0.96 -9.13
C ALA A 104 10.35 -0.11 -9.88
N PHE A 105 9.24 -0.57 -9.29
CA PHE A 105 8.32 -1.50 -9.96
C PHE A 105 7.83 -0.94 -11.30
N PHE A 106 7.39 0.32 -11.34
CA PHE A 106 6.84 0.89 -12.57
C PHE A 106 7.87 1.28 -13.62
N ASP A 107 9.15 1.41 -13.23
CA ASP A 107 10.27 1.66 -14.13
C ASP A 107 10.74 0.39 -14.83
N VAL A 108 10.69 -0.76 -14.16
CA VAL A 108 11.19 -2.04 -14.69
C VAL A 108 10.06 -2.94 -15.21
N VAL A 109 8.95 -3.01 -14.49
CA VAL A 109 7.90 -4.01 -14.71
C VAL A 109 6.86 -3.52 -15.71
N THR A 110 6.77 -4.19 -16.85
CA THR A 110 5.63 -4.05 -17.76
C THR A 110 4.47 -4.92 -17.30
N VAL A 111 3.40 -4.30 -16.77
CA VAL A 111 2.22 -5.01 -16.23
C VAL A 111 1.53 -5.87 -17.28
N ASN A 112 1.34 -5.34 -18.49
CA ASN A 112 0.75 -6.08 -19.59
C ASN A 112 1.80 -6.98 -20.25
N HIS A 113 1.97 -8.18 -19.69
CA HIS A 113 2.93 -9.19 -20.14
C HIS A 113 2.27 -10.19 -21.12
N ASP A 114 3.06 -10.76 -22.04
CA ASP A 114 2.57 -11.72 -23.05
C ASP A 114 2.12 -13.05 -22.42
N ASP A 115 2.84 -13.50 -21.39
CA ASP A 115 2.39 -14.61 -20.55
C ASP A 115 1.22 -14.17 -19.66
N ALA A 116 0.07 -14.82 -19.86
CA ALA A 116 -1.16 -14.49 -19.16
C ALA A 116 -1.10 -14.74 -17.64
N ALA A 117 -0.34 -15.73 -17.18
CA ALA A 117 -0.20 -16.03 -15.75
C ALA A 117 0.63 -14.94 -15.06
N ILE A 118 1.72 -14.51 -15.69
CA ILE A 118 2.56 -13.40 -15.18
C ILE A 118 1.76 -12.09 -15.18
N ARG A 119 1.04 -11.78 -16.26
CA ARG A 119 0.16 -10.60 -16.32
C ARG A 119 -0.87 -10.61 -15.19
N LEU A 120 -1.55 -11.75 -14.99
CA LEU A 120 -2.54 -11.89 -13.92
C LEU A 120 -1.90 -11.68 -12.55
N ASN A 121 -0.71 -12.25 -12.31
CA ASN A 121 0.00 -12.09 -11.04
C ASN A 121 0.36 -10.62 -10.77
N ARG A 122 0.89 -9.91 -11.78
CA ARG A 122 1.21 -8.47 -11.70
C ARG A 122 -0.03 -7.62 -11.42
N LEU A 123 -1.18 -7.95 -12.03
CA LEU A 123 -2.44 -7.27 -11.76
C LEU A 123 -2.94 -7.54 -10.34
N ASN A 124 -2.81 -8.76 -9.82
CA ASN A 124 -3.13 -9.05 -8.42
C ASN A 124 -2.20 -8.32 -7.45
N LEU A 125 -0.90 -8.18 -7.78
CA LEU A 125 0.05 -7.39 -6.99
C LEU A 125 -0.36 -5.91 -6.93
N LEU A 126 -0.74 -5.31 -8.07
CA LEU A 126 -1.33 -3.97 -8.08
C LEU A 126 -2.64 -3.90 -7.27
N GLY A 127 -3.43 -4.99 -7.26
CA GLY A 127 -4.61 -5.13 -6.42
C GLY A 127 -4.29 -4.97 -4.93
N GLN A 128 -3.18 -5.57 -4.48
CA GLN A 128 -2.70 -5.43 -3.10
C GLN A 128 -2.19 -4.01 -2.81
N VAL A 129 -1.50 -3.37 -3.76
CA VAL A 129 -1.12 -1.94 -3.67
C VAL A 129 -2.36 -1.07 -3.43
N ARG A 130 -3.41 -1.26 -4.22
CA ARG A 130 -4.69 -0.55 -4.04
C ARG A 130 -5.31 -0.82 -2.67
N GLY A 131 -5.28 -2.07 -2.20
CA GLY A 131 -5.80 -2.46 -0.89
C GLY A 131 -5.07 -1.76 0.27
N ALA A 132 -3.74 -1.75 0.24
CA ALA A 132 -2.93 -1.08 1.26
C ALA A 132 -3.24 0.42 1.36
N MET A 133 -3.48 1.09 0.23
CA MET A 133 -3.89 2.51 0.22
C MET A 133 -5.23 2.75 0.92
N VAL A 134 -6.21 1.86 0.74
CA VAL A 134 -7.51 2.00 1.41
C VAL A 134 -7.32 1.91 2.93
N GLU A 135 -6.50 0.98 3.41
CA GLU A 135 -6.23 0.86 4.85
C GLU A 135 -5.52 2.09 5.44
N ILE A 136 -4.60 2.70 4.68
CA ILE A 136 -3.92 3.95 5.08
C ILE A 136 -4.91 5.12 5.12
N ALA A 137 -5.80 5.22 4.13
CA ALA A 137 -6.83 6.25 4.08
C ALA A 137 -7.82 6.09 5.25
N ASP A 138 -8.23 4.87 5.57
CA ASP A 138 -9.08 4.57 6.72
C ASP A 138 -8.38 4.95 8.04
N PHE A 139 -7.08 4.70 8.17
CA PHE A 139 -6.29 5.13 9.34
C PHE A 139 -6.29 6.66 9.51
N SER A 140 -6.16 7.41 8.41
CA SER A 140 -6.22 8.88 8.44
C SER A 140 -7.62 9.43 8.78
N ALA A 141 -8.68 8.64 8.57
CA ALA A 141 -10.06 9.08 8.80
C ALA A 141 -10.51 8.96 10.27
N ILE A 142 -9.78 8.23 11.12
CA ILE A 142 -10.06 8.07 12.55
C ILE A 142 -9.97 9.43 13.29
N GLU A 143 -9.39 10.46 12.68
CA GLU A 143 -9.25 11.82 13.21
C GLU A 143 -10.57 12.62 13.34
N ASN A 144 -11.70 12.14 12.81
CA ASN A 144 -13.00 12.87 12.82
C ASN A 144 -14.12 12.21 13.66
N GLY A 145 -13.79 11.26 14.53
CA GLY A 145 -14.76 10.51 15.36
C GLY A 145 -14.85 10.98 16.81
#